data_AF-A0A9W8E3F5-F1
#
_entry.id   AF-A0A9W8E3F5-F1
#
_cell.length_a   1.000
_cell.length_b   1.000
_cell.length_c   1.000
_cell.angle_alpha   90.00
_cell.angle_beta   90.00
_cell.angle_gamma   90.00
#
_symmetry.space_group_name_H-M   'P 1'
#
loop_
_entity.id
_entity.type
_entity.pdbx_description
1 polymer ?
#
loop_
_entity_poly.entity_id
_entity_poly.type
_entity_poly.pdbx_seq_one_letter_code
_entity_poly.pdbx_strand_id
1 'polypeptide(L)'
;MERAQVLDYDLQRQVRPHLEGLSPLPSIYYPDYIAANQNERANHILPGKDKQEHLERIRQDIRQFKQTNQLDKVIVLWTANTERFSSIEAGVNDTAENLLDAVRSSHPEVAPSTIFALASILEGSAFINGSPQNTFVPGVMDLAEQKGVYIGGDDFKSGQTKVKSVLTDFLVNAGIKPLAITSYNHLGNNDGYNLSAPQQFRSKEISKSNVVDDMVEANHILYPKTSSSKVNGASEGKSSEHPDHVVVIKYVPAVGDSKRALDEYYSEIFMGGRNTISLYNTCEDSLLASPLIIDLVLITELMTRITYRVVPEATANAQEQATAKFSPFHSVLSILSYMLKAPLVPRNTPVVNALSKQRTAMENVFRAC
;
A
#
# COMPACT_ATOMS: atom_id res chain seq x y z
N MET A 1 13.73 16.40 -12.10
CA MET A 1 12.94 17.36 -11.29
C MET A 1 12.06 18.24 -12.16
N GLU A 2 12.61 18.87 -13.21
CA GLU A 2 11.88 19.76 -14.12
C GLU A 2 10.55 19.17 -14.62
N ARG A 3 10.57 17.92 -15.09
CA ARG A 3 9.36 17.20 -15.54
C ARG A 3 8.28 17.07 -14.46
N ALA A 4 8.66 16.96 -13.18
CA ALA A 4 7.73 16.74 -12.09
C ALA A 4 7.03 18.04 -11.64
N GLN A 5 7.69 19.20 -11.82
CA GLN A 5 7.16 20.52 -11.45
C GLN A 5 6.68 20.61 -9.98
N VAL A 6 7.37 19.92 -9.06
CA VAL A 6 7.02 19.88 -7.63
C VAL A 6 7.79 20.91 -6.82
N LEU A 7 9.13 20.90 -6.96
CA LEU A 7 10.00 21.78 -6.18
C LEU A 7 10.05 23.17 -6.81
N ASP A 8 10.18 24.19 -5.98
CA ASP A 8 10.44 25.55 -6.43
C ASP A 8 11.67 25.61 -7.34
N TYR A 9 11.61 26.49 -8.34
CA TYR A 9 12.67 26.61 -9.35
C TYR A 9 14.06 26.86 -8.73
N ASP A 10 14.13 27.72 -7.71
CA ASP A 10 15.40 28.03 -7.05
C ASP A 10 15.99 26.81 -6.34
N LEU A 11 15.14 26.03 -5.66
CA LEU A 11 15.56 24.79 -5.02
C LEU A 11 16.06 23.79 -6.08
N GLN A 12 15.37 23.65 -7.21
CA GLN A 12 15.84 22.79 -8.32
C GLN A 12 17.23 23.20 -8.81
N ARG A 13 17.52 24.51 -8.90
CA ARG A 13 18.85 25.03 -9.27
C ARG A 13 19.90 24.65 -8.23
N GLN A 14 19.59 24.80 -6.95
CA GLN A 14 20.51 24.47 -5.86
C GLN A 14 20.83 22.98 -5.79
N VAL A 15 19.84 22.10 -5.99
CA VAL A 15 20.04 20.65 -5.86
C VAL A 15 20.46 19.95 -7.17
N ARG A 16 20.41 20.64 -8.31
CA ARG A 16 20.82 20.07 -9.62
C ARG A 16 22.21 19.42 -9.58
N PRO A 17 23.27 20.06 -9.06
CA PRO A 17 24.61 19.45 -9.05
C PRO A 17 24.70 18.13 -8.28
N HIS A 18 23.77 17.90 -7.35
CA HIS A 18 23.72 16.68 -6.55
C HIS A 18 22.89 15.55 -7.20
N LEU A 19 21.98 15.89 -8.10
CA LEU A 19 20.99 14.95 -8.65
C LEU A 19 21.19 14.64 -10.13
N GLU A 20 21.85 15.51 -10.90
CA GLU A 20 22.02 15.32 -12.36
C GLU A 20 22.88 14.09 -12.71
N GLY A 21 23.80 13.70 -11.81
CA GLY A 21 24.61 12.48 -11.95
C GLY A 21 23.84 11.20 -11.60
N LEU A 22 22.64 11.29 -11.02
CA LEU A 22 21.84 10.13 -10.63
C LEU A 22 20.92 9.71 -11.79
N SER A 23 21.17 8.52 -12.34
CA SER A 23 20.35 7.94 -13.40
C SER A 23 19.69 6.65 -12.92
N PRO A 24 18.36 6.47 -13.10
CA PRO A 24 17.69 5.22 -12.80
C PRO A 24 18.27 4.07 -13.65
N LEU A 25 18.38 2.88 -13.07
CA LEU A 25 18.68 1.66 -13.82
C LEU A 25 17.57 1.34 -14.84
N PRO A 26 17.85 0.58 -15.91
CA PRO A 26 16.79 0.03 -16.76
C PRO A 26 15.86 -0.86 -15.94
N SER A 27 14.55 -0.82 -16.22
CA SER A 27 13.55 -1.57 -15.45
C SER A 27 12.71 -2.51 -16.31
N ILE A 28 11.93 -3.36 -15.65
CA ILE A 28 10.98 -4.27 -16.29
C ILE A 28 9.78 -3.45 -16.80
N TYR A 29 9.37 -3.69 -18.05
CA TYR A 29 8.18 -3.08 -18.64
C TYR A 29 7.30 -4.14 -19.30
N TYR A 30 6.15 -4.42 -18.67
CA TYR A 30 5.08 -5.23 -19.26
C TYR A 30 3.91 -4.32 -19.63
N PRO A 31 3.69 -4.04 -20.93
CA PRO A 31 2.75 -3.01 -21.38
C PRO A 31 1.30 -3.21 -20.92
N ASP A 32 0.90 -4.46 -20.65
CA ASP A 32 -0.46 -4.83 -20.24
C ASP A 32 -0.77 -4.51 -18.76
N TYR A 33 0.25 -4.19 -17.96
CA TYR A 33 0.07 -3.90 -16.54
C TYR A 33 -0.23 -2.43 -16.23
N ILE A 34 0.23 -1.50 -17.07
CA ILE A 34 0.04 -0.06 -16.88
C ILE A 34 -0.74 0.55 -18.04
N ALA A 35 -1.09 1.83 -17.94
CA ALA A 35 -1.84 2.50 -19.00
C ALA A 35 -1.03 2.54 -20.31
N ALA A 36 -1.68 2.27 -21.45
CA ALA A 36 -1.04 2.28 -22.76
C ALA A 36 -0.37 3.63 -23.10
N ASN A 37 -0.84 4.72 -22.50
CA ASN A 37 -0.28 6.05 -22.62
C ASN A 37 1.12 6.22 -21.99
N GLN A 38 1.64 5.19 -21.30
CA GLN A 38 3.01 5.16 -20.78
C GLN A 38 4.03 4.62 -21.79
N ASN A 39 3.60 4.11 -22.95
CA ASN A 39 4.49 3.48 -23.94
C ASN A 39 5.62 4.42 -24.40
N GLU A 40 5.30 5.67 -24.76
CA GLU A 40 6.29 6.66 -25.21
C GLU A 40 7.34 7.00 -24.14
N ARG A 41 7.03 6.76 -22.86
CA ARG A 41 7.94 7.01 -21.74
C ARG A 41 8.91 5.85 -21.50
N ALA A 42 8.60 4.64 -21.96
CA ALA A 42 9.36 3.43 -21.69
C ALA A 42 10.58 3.27 -22.60
N ASN A 43 11.61 4.11 -22.39
CA ASN A 43 12.85 4.10 -23.18
C ASN A 43 14.09 3.52 -22.46
N HIS A 44 13.95 3.13 -21.19
CA HIS A 44 15.03 2.54 -20.39
C HIS A 44 14.57 1.22 -19.76
N ILE A 45 14.46 0.19 -20.60
CA ILE A 45 13.87 -1.09 -20.26
C ILE A 45 14.90 -2.23 -20.29
N LEU A 46 14.69 -3.25 -19.48
CA LEU A 46 15.39 -4.52 -19.61
C LEU A 46 14.94 -5.23 -20.90
N PRO A 47 15.88 -5.79 -21.68
CA PRO A 47 15.54 -6.51 -22.90
C PRO A 47 14.96 -7.90 -22.58
N GLY A 48 14.19 -8.43 -23.52
CA GLY A 48 13.63 -9.79 -23.42
C GLY A 48 12.20 -9.81 -22.90
N LYS A 49 11.65 -11.02 -22.82
CA LYS A 49 10.30 -11.29 -22.30
C LYS A 49 10.30 -12.38 -21.23
N ASP A 50 11.46 -12.97 -20.96
CA ASP A 50 11.60 -14.04 -19.97
C ASP A 50 11.57 -13.42 -18.57
N LYS A 51 10.52 -13.74 -17.82
CA LYS A 51 10.31 -13.20 -16.47
C LYS A 51 11.33 -13.76 -15.48
N GLN A 52 11.90 -14.95 -15.73
CA GLN A 52 12.96 -15.53 -14.90
C GLN A 52 14.29 -14.80 -15.11
N GLU A 53 14.62 -14.40 -16.34
CA GLU A 53 15.79 -13.56 -16.61
C GLU A 53 15.63 -12.18 -15.96
N HIS A 54 14.44 -11.57 -16.06
CA HIS A 54 14.13 -10.32 -15.38
C HIS A 54 14.26 -10.44 -13.86
N LEU A 55 13.74 -11.52 -13.26
CA LEU A 55 13.90 -11.80 -11.82
C LEU A 55 15.39 -11.83 -11.43
N GLU A 56 16.19 -12.60 -12.14
CA GLU A 56 17.61 -12.73 -11.80
C GLU A 56 18.37 -11.42 -12.00
N ARG A 57 18.00 -10.62 -13.00
CA ARG A 57 18.56 -9.30 -13.19
C ARG A 57 18.28 -8.37 -12.03
N ILE A 58 17.03 -8.27 -11.55
CA ILE A 58 16.71 -7.42 -10.39
C ILE A 58 17.44 -7.91 -9.13
N ARG A 59 17.56 -9.23 -8.94
CA ARG A 59 18.37 -9.80 -7.85
C ARG A 59 19.84 -9.41 -7.95
N GLN A 60 20.41 -9.40 -9.15
CA GLN A 60 21.78 -8.94 -9.39
C GLN A 60 21.92 -7.45 -9.09
N ASP A 61 20.98 -6.61 -9.53
CA ASP A 61 21.00 -5.17 -9.27
C ASP A 61 20.96 -4.86 -7.76
N ILE A 62 20.15 -5.60 -6.98
CA ILE A 62 20.11 -5.49 -5.50
C ILE A 62 21.48 -5.87 -4.89
N ARG A 63 22.05 -7.01 -5.28
CA ARG A 63 23.37 -7.46 -4.78
C ARG A 63 24.48 -6.48 -5.12
N GLN A 64 24.50 -5.98 -6.34
CA GLN A 64 25.49 -5.02 -6.80
C GLN A 64 25.34 -3.69 -6.07
N PHE A 65 24.12 -3.17 -5.93
CA PHE A 65 23.87 -1.95 -5.17
C PHE A 65 24.34 -2.08 -3.71
N LYS A 66 24.03 -3.21 -3.07
CA LYS A 66 24.49 -3.53 -1.72
C LYS A 66 26.02 -3.55 -1.62
N GLN A 67 26.69 -4.26 -2.53
CA GLN A 67 28.15 -4.41 -2.53
C GLN A 67 28.87 -3.11 -2.85
N THR A 68 28.48 -2.41 -3.93
CA THR A 68 29.11 -1.16 -4.38
C THR A 68 29.08 -0.08 -3.32
N ASN A 69 27.99 0.00 -2.55
CA ASN A 69 27.80 1.00 -1.51
C ASN A 69 28.14 0.50 -0.09
N GLN A 70 28.66 -0.73 0.04
CA GLN A 70 29.04 -1.34 1.33
C GLN A 70 27.89 -1.30 2.36
N LEU A 71 26.69 -1.67 1.92
CA LEU A 71 25.48 -1.59 2.75
C LEU A 71 25.23 -2.93 3.46
N ASP A 72 24.87 -2.86 4.74
CA ASP A 72 24.43 -4.04 5.49
C ASP A 72 22.98 -4.42 5.16
N LYS A 73 22.14 -3.41 4.94
CA LYS A 73 20.69 -3.53 4.71
C LYS A 73 20.27 -2.78 3.46
N VAL A 74 19.31 -3.37 2.75
CA VAL A 74 18.64 -2.77 1.60
C VAL A 74 17.13 -2.92 1.80
N ILE A 75 16.41 -1.85 1.50
CA ILE A 75 14.94 -1.83 1.48
C ILE A 75 14.55 -1.39 0.06
N VAL A 76 13.67 -2.17 -0.55
CA VAL A 76 13.12 -1.89 -1.88
C VAL A 76 11.70 -1.35 -1.69
N LEU A 77 11.37 -0.25 -2.38
CA LEU A 77 10.05 0.37 -2.28
C LEU A 77 9.51 0.70 -3.66
N TRP A 78 8.32 0.20 -3.96
CA TRP A 78 7.62 0.46 -5.21
C TRP A 78 6.91 1.80 -5.17
N THR A 79 7.39 2.75 -5.98
CA THR A 79 6.74 4.05 -6.20
C THR A 79 6.58 4.37 -7.70
N ALA A 80 6.49 3.31 -8.52
CA ALA A 80 6.27 3.44 -9.97
C ALA A 80 4.77 3.64 -10.28
N ASN A 81 4.41 3.53 -11.56
CA ASN A 81 3.02 3.61 -12.00
C ASN A 81 2.14 2.58 -11.27
N THR A 82 0.89 2.96 -11.01
CA THR A 82 -0.14 2.01 -10.55
C THR A 82 -0.39 0.98 -11.66
N GLU A 83 -0.25 -0.29 -11.31
CA GLU A 83 -0.57 -1.41 -12.21
C GLU A 83 -2.04 -1.83 -12.05
N ARG A 84 -2.57 -2.58 -13.02
CA ARG A 84 -3.82 -3.33 -12.84
C ARG A 84 -3.63 -4.42 -11.78
N PHE A 85 -4.73 -4.98 -11.28
CA PHE A 85 -4.64 -6.18 -10.46
C PHE A 85 -4.28 -7.41 -11.30
N SER A 86 -3.49 -8.31 -10.71
CA SER A 86 -3.36 -9.68 -11.17
C SER A 86 -4.54 -10.52 -10.65
N SER A 87 -5.00 -11.47 -11.45
CA SER A 87 -5.95 -12.50 -11.02
C SER A 87 -5.28 -13.43 -10.01
N ILE A 88 -6.01 -13.83 -8.96
CA ILE A 88 -5.55 -14.86 -8.02
C ILE A 88 -6.02 -16.22 -8.54
N GLU A 89 -5.07 -17.08 -8.90
CA GLU A 89 -5.31 -18.33 -9.61
C GLU A 89 -4.64 -19.50 -8.87
N ALA A 90 -5.44 -20.52 -8.57
CA ALA A 90 -4.94 -21.74 -7.94
C ALA A 90 -3.95 -22.46 -8.87
N GLY A 91 -2.82 -22.91 -8.34
CA GLY A 91 -1.73 -23.50 -9.13
C GLY A 91 -0.85 -22.48 -9.86
N VAL A 92 -1.09 -21.17 -9.70
CA VAL A 92 -0.30 -20.11 -10.37
C VAL A 92 0.34 -19.18 -9.35
N ASN A 93 -0.43 -18.50 -8.50
CA ASN A 93 0.10 -17.49 -7.57
C ASN A 93 -0.48 -17.60 -6.16
N ASP A 94 -1.06 -18.77 -5.86
CA ASP A 94 -1.64 -19.16 -4.58
C ASP A 94 -0.60 -19.66 -3.56
N THR A 95 0.55 -20.17 -4.00
CA THR A 95 1.65 -20.62 -3.14
C THR A 95 3.00 -20.10 -3.63
N ALA A 96 4.01 -20.09 -2.75
CA ALA A 96 5.37 -19.66 -3.11
C ALA A 96 5.97 -20.49 -4.25
N GLU A 97 5.77 -21.80 -4.24
CA GLU A 97 6.31 -22.72 -5.25
C GLU A 97 5.64 -22.50 -6.61
N ASN A 98 4.30 -22.47 -6.63
CA ASN A 98 3.53 -22.20 -7.85
C ASN A 98 3.91 -20.83 -8.45
N LEU A 99 4.08 -19.80 -7.62
CA LEU A 99 4.45 -18.48 -8.09
C LEU A 99 5.85 -18.44 -8.72
N LEU A 100 6.82 -19.16 -8.14
CA LEU A 100 8.16 -19.26 -8.73
C LEU A 100 8.12 -20.04 -10.05
N ASP A 101 7.28 -21.06 -10.19
CA ASP A 101 7.07 -21.76 -11.46
C ASP A 101 6.32 -20.90 -12.49
N ALA A 102 5.38 -20.06 -12.05
CA ALA A 102 4.73 -19.06 -12.89
C ALA A 102 5.73 -18.02 -13.43
N VAL A 103 6.74 -17.65 -12.65
CA VAL A 103 7.85 -16.80 -13.14
C VAL A 103 8.67 -17.56 -14.20
N ARG A 104 9.06 -18.80 -13.95
CA ARG A 104 9.84 -19.63 -14.90
C ARG A 104 9.11 -19.84 -16.23
N SER A 105 7.79 -19.99 -16.18
CA SER A 105 6.94 -20.13 -17.37
C SER A 105 6.52 -18.79 -17.99
N SER A 106 6.99 -17.66 -17.45
CA SER A 106 6.63 -16.31 -17.89
C SER A 106 5.12 -16.05 -17.92
N HIS A 107 4.39 -16.60 -16.93
CA HIS A 107 2.93 -16.55 -16.86
C HIS A 107 2.40 -15.11 -16.91
N PRO A 108 1.33 -14.81 -17.69
CA PRO A 108 0.78 -13.47 -17.85
C PRO A 108 0.47 -12.75 -16.54
N GLU A 109 -0.08 -13.44 -15.55
CA GLU A 109 -0.50 -12.88 -14.24
C GLU A 109 0.65 -12.57 -13.25
N VAL A 110 1.91 -12.69 -13.68
CA VAL A 110 3.09 -12.21 -12.94
C VAL A 110 3.40 -10.77 -13.32
N ALA A 111 3.11 -9.81 -12.43
CA ALA A 111 3.36 -8.40 -12.66
C ALA A 111 4.85 -8.04 -12.58
N PRO A 112 5.29 -6.89 -13.15
CA PRO A 112 6.59 -6.32 -12.83
C PRO A 112 6.79 -6.14 -11.32
N SER A 113 5.82 -5.58 -10.59
CA SER A 113 5.91 -5.44 -9.12
C SER A 113 6.10 -6.77 -8.40
N THR A 114 5.46 -7.84 -8.87
CA THR A 114 5.64 -9.20 -8.33
C THR A 114 7.08 -9.65 -8.48
N ILE A 115 7.73 -9.39 -9.63
CA ILE A 115 9.14 -9.73 -9.83
C ILE A 115 10.05 -8.94 -8.89
N PHE A 116 9.80 -7.64 -8.69
CA PHE A 116 10.56 -6.84 -7.72
C PHE A 116 10.37 -7.33 -6.28
N ALA A 117 9.14 -7.71 -5.89
CA ALA A 117 8.86 -8.28 -4.57
C ALA A 117 9.61 -9.60 -4.37
N LEU A 118 9.52 -10.53 -5.33
CA LEU A 118 10.22 -11.82 -5.29
C LEU A 118 11.75 -11.64 -5.26
N ALA A 119 12.30 -10.75 -6.09
CA ALA A 119 13.73 -10.45 -6.10
C ALA A 119 14.20 -9.95 -4.73
N SER A 120 13.45 -9.02 -4.14
CA SER A 120 13.76 -8.44 -2.83
C SER A 120 13.75 -9.51 -1.74
N ILE A 121 12.70 -10.34 -1.69
CA ILE A 121 12.57 -11.44 -0.72
C ILE A 121 13.70 -12.46 -0.88
N LEU A 122 14.05 -12.84 -2.12
CA LEU A 122 15.14 -13.79 -2.38
C LEU A 122 16.52 -13.24 -2.02
N GLU A 123 16.71 -11.93 -2.03
CA GLU A 123 17.94 -11.24 -1.60
C GLU A 123 17.90 -10.77 -0.14
N GLY A 124 16.91 -11.22 0.66
CA GLY A 124 16.80 -10.85 2.07
C GLY A 124 16.52 -9.37 2.32
N SER A 125 16.02 -8.64 1.32
CA SER A 125 15.74 -7.21 1.36
C SER A 125 14.25 -6.98 1.53
N ALA A 126 13.87 -6.11 2.48
CA ALA A 126 12.45 -5.82 2.71
C ALA A 126 11.83 -5.15 1.49
N PHE A 127 10.55 -5.43 1.21
CA PHE A 127 9.83 -4.87 0.08
C PHE A 127 8.56 -4.11 0.52
N ILE A 128 8.43 -2.86 0.10
CA ILE A 128 7.30 -2.00 0.43
C ILE A 128 6.53 -1.64 -0.86
N ASN A 129 5.25 -1.92 -0.92
CA ASN A 129 4.39 -1.51 -2.03
C ASN A 129 3.70 -0.18 -1.71
N GLY A 130 4.14 0.89 -2.37
CA GLY A 130 3.55 2.23 -2.26
C GLY A 130 2.37 2.48 -3.19
N SER A 131 1.96 1.50 -3.99
CA SER A 131 0.91 1.60 -5.01
C SER A 131 -0.23 0.62 -4.71
N PRO A 132 -1.42 0.77 -5.34
CA PRO A 132 -2.62 0.05 -4.92
C PRO A 132 -2.80 -1.33 -5.53
N GLN A 133 -1.97 -1.76 -6.49
CA GLN A 133 -2.09 -3.09 -7.09
C GLN A 133 -1.79 -4.18 -6.06
N ASN A 134 -2.40 -5.36 -6.25
CA ASN A 134 -2.28 -6.53 -5.39
C ASN A 134 -0.96 -7.30 -5.58
N THR A 135 0.18 -6.61 -5.47
CA THR A 135 1.53 -7.20 -5.59
C THR A 135 1.71 -8.41 -4.66
N PHE A 136 1.15 -8.32 -3.46
CA PHE A 136 1.22 -9.35 -2.42
C PHE A 136 0.15 -10.44 -2.59
N VAL A 137 0.17 -11.10 -3.75
CA VAL A 137 -0.58 -12.34 -3.97
C VAL A 137 -0.18 -13.40 -2.92
N PRO A 138 -1.02 -14.42 -2.65
CA PRO A 138 -0.74 -15.40 -1.59
C PRO A 138 0.65 -16.04 -1.67
N GLY A 139 1.15 -16.34 -2.88
CA GLY A 139 2.49 -16.89 -3.07
C GLY A 139 3.64 -15.95 -2.69
N VAL A 140 3.46 -14.63 -2.81
CA VAL A 140 4.47 -13.65 -2.35
C VAL A 140 4.50 -13.62 -0.83
N MET A 141 3.33 -13.64 -0.18
CA MET A 141 3.24 -13.69 1.28
C MET A 141 3.89 -14.96 1.83
N ASP A 142 3.57 -16.12 1.24
CA ASP A 142 4.17 -17.41 1.61
C ASP A 142 5.70 -17.36 1.50
N LEU A 143 6.24 -16.80 0.40
CA LEU A 143 7.68 -16.72 0.22
C LEU A 143 8.34 -15.78 1.24
N ALA A 144 7.71 -14.65 1.55
CA ALA A 144 8.18 -13.71 2.56
C ALA A 144 8.22 -14.34 3.97
N GLU A 145 7.21 -15.16 4.30
CA GLU A 145 7.15 -15.93 5.56
C GLU A 145 8.24 -17.01 5.60
N GLN A 146 8.39 -17.79 4.52
CA GLN A 146 9.44 -18.82 4.41
C GLN A 146 10.86 -18.27 4.52
N LYS A 147 11.11 -17.07 3.98
CA LYS A 147 12.42 -16.41 4.02
C LYS A 147 12.61 -15.51 5.25
N GLY A 148 11.56 -15.27 6.03
CA GLY A 148 11.60 -14.35 7.17
C GLY A 148 11.93 -12.91 6.78
N VAL A 149 11.48 -12.46 5.60
CA VAL A 149 11.75 -11.11 5.06
C VAL A 149 10.51 -10.24 5.17
N TYR A 150 10.71 -8.98 5.53
CA TYR A 150 9.60 -8.05 5.71
C TYR A 150 8.99 -7.56 4.39
N ILE A 151 7.66 -7.56 4.37
CA ILE A 151 6.83 -6.94 3.33
C ILE A 151 5.81 -5.99 3.97
N GLY A 152 5.44 -4.94 3.25
CA GLY A 152 4.44 -3.97 3.69
C GLY A 152 3.80 -3.20 2.54
N GLY A 153 2.55 -2.80 2.70
CA GLY A 153 1.74 -2.11 1.69
C GLY A 153 0.28 -2.06 2.15
N ASP A 154 -0.68 -1.61 1.36
CA ASP A 154 -0.58 -1.08 -0.02
C ASP A 154 -1.07 0.36 -0.10
N ASP A 155 -0.54 1.09 -1.10
CA ASP A 155 -0.87 2.48 -1.49
C ASP A 155 -0.63 3.57 -0.43
N PHE A 156 0.15 4.61 -0.74
CA PHE A 156 0.46 5.68 0.23
C PHE A 156 -0.76 6.44 0.74
N LYS A 157 -0.94 6.55 2.06
CA LYS A 157 -1.99 7.33 2.69
C LYS A 157 -1.54 8.78 2.92
N SER A 158 -1.51 9.58 1.86
CA SER A 158 -1.03 10.98 1.84
C SER A 158 -2.08 12.00 2.33
N GLY A 159 -3.00 12.41 1.45
CA GLY A 159 -3.94 13.52 1.68
C GLY A 159 -5.36 13.06 2.00
N GLN A 160 -6.23 13.00 0.97
CA GLN A 160 -7.68 12.74 1.11
C GLN A 160 -8.00 11.53 2.00
N THR A 161 -7.41 10.36 1.72
CA THR A 161 -7.69 9.14 2.48
C THR A 161 -7.23 9.22 3.93
N LYS A 162 -6.15 9.96 4.21
CA LYS A 162 -5.66 10.19 5.58
C LYS A 162 -6.64 11.04 6.38
N VAL A 163 -7.24 12.06 5.76
CA VAL A 163 -8.31 12.87 6.38
C VAL A 163 -9.58 12.04 6.56
N LYS A 164 -9.98 11.26 5.55
CA LYS A 164 -11.15 10.38 5.61
C LYS A 164 -11.07 9.41 6.78
N SER A 165 -9.94 8.75 6.99
CA SER A 165 -9.80 7.79 8.09
C SER A 165 -9.76 8.42 9.48
N VAL A 166 -9.55 9.73 9.59
CA VAL A 166 -9.74 10.49 10.84
C VAL A 166 -11.20 10.89 11.00
N LEU A 167 -11.80 11.44 9.95
CA LEU A 167 -13.15 12.00 10.02
C LEU A 167 -14.21 10.92 10.21
N THR A 168 -14.13 9.81 9.48
CA THR A 168 -15.09 8.71 9.63
C THR A 168 -14.99 8.08 11.03
N ASP A 169 -13.79 7.87 11.55
CA ASP A 169 -13.58 7.36 12.92
C ASP A 169 -14.17 8.33 13.95
N PHE A 170 -13.94 9.63 13.79
CA PHE A 170 -14.53 10.66 14.65
C PHE A 170 -16.08 10.63 14.62
N LEU A 171 -16.68 10.64 13.43
CA LEU A 171 -18.14 10.68 13.27
C LEU A 171 -18.79 9.46 13.92
N VAL A 172 -18.30 8.26 13.61
CA VAL A 172 -18.85 7.00 14.15
C VAL A 172 -18.67 6.92 15.67
N ASN A 173 -17.51 7.30 16.19
CA ASN A 173 -17.28 7.31 17.65
C ASN A 173 -18.09 8.38 18.38
N ALA A 174 -18.48 9.46 17.69
CA ALA A 174 -19.39 10.48 18.23
C ALA A 174 -20.88 10.08 18.16
N GLY A 175 -21.20 8.87 17.67
CA GLY A 175 -22.59 8.43 17.51
C GLY A 175 -23.31 9.06 16.31
N ILE A 176 -22.57 9.64 15.36
CA ILE A 176 -23.09 10.18 14.10
C ILE A 176 -22.98 9.08 13.05
N LYS A 177 -24.04 8.84 12.29
CA LYS A 177 -24.08 7.77 11.28
C LYS A 177 -23.85 8.34 9.88
N PRO A 178 -22.64 8.23 9.29
CA PRO A 178 -22.46 8.44 7.86
C PRO A 178 -23.44 7.60 7.05
N LEU A 179 -24.20 8.25 6.17
CA LEU A 179 -25.09 7.61 5.20
C LEU A 179 -24.47 7.61 3.80
N ALA A 180 -23.73 8.68 3.46
CA ALA A 180 -23.01 8.77 2.21
C ALA A 180 -21.66 9.46 2.39
N ILE A 181 -20.65 8.96 1.66
CA ILE A 181 -19.30 9.54 1.55
C ILE A 181 -18.99 9.63 0.05
N THR A 182 -18.94 10.84 -0.49
CA THR A 182 -18.57 11.05 -1.89
C THR A 182 -17.22 11.73 -1.97
N SER A 183 -16.28 11.15 -2.72
CA SER A 183 -14.88 11.56 -2.77
C SER A 183 -14.41 11.77 -4.22
N TYR A 184 -14.38 13.02 -4.64
CA TYR A 184 -13.90 13.43 -5.96
C TYR A 184 -12.44 13.88 -5.89
N ASN A 185 -11.69 13.58 -6.94
CA ASN A 185 -10.29 13.97 -7.06
C ASN A 185 -9.96 14.35 -8.50
N HIS A 186 -9.11 15.34 -8.68
CA HIS A 186 -8.44 15.57 -9.96
C HIS A 186 -6.99 16.03 -9.78
N LEU A 187 -6.12 15.60 -10.70
CA LEU A 187 -4.69 15.87 -10.72
C LEU A 187 -4.14 15.81 -12.16
N GLY A 188 -3.04 16.49 -12.42
CA GLY A 188 -2.46 16.68 -13.75
C GLY A 188 -1.07 16.07 -13.95
N ASN A 189 -0.51 15.43 -12.93
CA ASN A 189 0.77 14.74 -12.98
C ASN A 189 0.66 13.36 -13.68
N ASN A 190 1.78 12.64 -13.78
CA ASN A 190 1.83 11.33 -14.44
C ASN A 190 1.03 10.25 -13.71
N ASP A 191 0.80 10.39 -12.39
CA ASP A 191 -0.08 9.47 -11.66
C ASP A 191 -1.51 9.61 -12.17
N GLY A 192 -2.05 10.84 -12.22
CA GLY A 192 -3.36 11.10 -12.82
C GLY A 192 -3.47 10.65 -14.28
N TYR A 193 -2.40 10.80 -15.07
CA TYR A 193 -2.37 10.37 -16.46
C TYR A 193 -2.43 8.85 -16.60
N ASN A 194 -1.74 8.10 -15.74
CA ASN A 194 -1.83 6.64 -15.71
C ASN A 194 -3.20 6.16 -15.21
N LEU A 195 -3.74 6.81 -14.18
CA LEU A 195 -5.04 6.50 -13.59
C LEU A 195 -6.23 6.91 -14.47
N SER A 196 -6.01 7.54 -15.63
CA SER A 196 -7.09 7.79 -16.59
C SER A 196 -7.58 6.51 -17.27
N ALA A 197 -6.79 5.43 -17.21
CA ALA A 197 -7.16 4.13 -17.74
C ALA A 197 -8.00 3.33 -16.71
N PRO A 198 -9.11 2.69 -17.12
CA PRO A 198 -10.06 2.06 -16.18
C PRO A 198 -9.45 0.97 -15.28
N GLN A 199 -8.54 0.14 -15.81
CA GLN A 199 -7.95 -0.97 -15.04
C GLN A 199 -7.04 -0.48 -13.91
N GLN A 200 -6.25 0.58 -14.18
CA GLN A 200 -5.39 1.21 -13.18
C GLN A 200 -6.22 2.02 -12.18
N PHE A 201 -7.29 2.68 -12.64
CA PHE A 201 -8.25 3.34 -11.74
C PHE A 201 -8.90 2.36 -10.77
N ARG A 202 -9.30 1.17 -11.24
CA ARG A 202 -9.96 0.15 -10.40
C ARG A 202 -9.12 -0.24 -9.18
N SER A 203 -7.81 -0.37 -9.33
CA SER A 203 -6.88 -0.62 -8.23
C SER A 203 -6.94 0.48 -7.17
N LYS A 204 -6.92 1.74 -7.61
CA LYS A 204 -7.01 2.91 -6.73
C LYS A 204 -8.40 3.07 -6.08
N GLU A 205 -9.45 2.69 -6.79
CA GLU A 205 -10.82 2.71 -6.31
C GLU A 205 -10.99 1.76 -5.13
N ILE A 206 -10.54 0.50 -5.26
CA ILE A 206 -10.65 -0.52 -4.20
C ILE A 206 -9.94 -0.05 -2.92
N SER A 207 -8.68 0.39 -3.01
CA SER A 207 -7.90 0.83 -1.84
C SER A 207 -8.46 2.10 -1.17
N LYS A 208 -9.14 2.98 -1.91
CA LYS A 208 -9.80 4.17 -1.35
C LYS A 208 -11.16 3.88 -0.74
N SER A 209 -11.87 2.87 -1.24
CA SER A 209 -13.22 2.53 -0.78
C SER A 209 -13.19 1.75 0.53
N ASN A 210 -12.25 0.82 0.71
CA ASN A 210 -12.23 -0.10 1.86
C ASN A 210 -11.84 0.56 3.20
N VAL A 211 -11.39 1.82 3.19
CA VAL A 211 -10.84 2.50 4.39
C VAL A 211 -11.90 2.79 5.47
N VAL A 212 -13.18 2.62 5.16
CA VAL A 212 -14.29 2.91 6.08
C VAL A 212 -14.93 1.65 6.65
N ASP A 213 -14.59 0.47 6.13
CA ASP A 213 -15.33 -0.76 6.39
C ASP A 213 -15.23 -1.19 7.86
N ASP A 214 -14.02 -1.17 8.44
CA ASP A 214 -13.78 -1.53 9.84
C ASP A 214 -14.46 -0.56 10.83
N MET A 215 -14.60 0.71 10.46
CA MET A 215 -15.28 1.72 11.28
C MET A 215 -16.79 1.50 11.30
N VAL A 216 -17.37 1.17 10.14
CA VAL A 216 -18.79 0.82 10.00
C VAL A 216 -19.09 -0.45 10.80
N GLU A 217 -18.26 -1.48 10.62
CA GLU A 217 -18.39 -2.75 11.33
C GLU A 217 -18.23 -2.61 12.85
N ALA A 218 -17.42 -1.66 13.34
CA ALA A 218 -17.20 -1.47 14.77
C ALA A 218 -18.43 -0.98 15.56
N ASN A 219 -19.45 -0.38 14.90
CA ASN A 219 -20.60 0.20 15.58
C ASN A 219 -21.94 -0.39 15.11
N HIS A 220 -22.32 -1.51 15.73
CA HIS A 220 -23.58 -2.22 15.44
C HIS A 220 -24.85 -1.49 15.88
N ILE A 221 -24.75 -0.39 16.63
CA ILE A 221 -25.91 0.46 16.98
C ILE A 221 -26.26 1.34 15.79
N LEU A 222 -25.27 1.98 15.18
CA LEU A 222 -25.46 2.82 14.00
C LEU A 222 -25.70 2.00 12.74
N TYR A 223 -24.99 0.86 12.62
CA TYR A 223 -25.08 -0.06 11.48
C TYR A 223 -25.51 -1.44 11.98
N PRO A 224 -26.82 -1.67 12.21
CA PRO A 224 -27.33 -2.96 12.63
C PRO A 224 -26.94 -4.05 11.63
N LYS A 225 -26.60 -5.24 12.16
CA LYS A 225 -26.43 -6.42 11.31
C LYS A 225 -27.80 -6.82 10.78
N THR A 226 -28.09 -6.48 9.54
CA THR A 226 -29.29 -6.97 8.88
C THR A 226 -29.10 -8.42 8.47
N SER A 227 -30.14 -9.24 8.62
CA SER A 227 -30.27 -10.49 7.88
C SER A 227 -30.71 -10.15 6.45
N SER A 228 -29.80 -9.66 5.60
CA SER A 228 -30.17 -9.25 4.25
C SER A 228 -30.31 -10.46 3.33
N SER A 229 -31.52 -10.64 2.82
CA SER A 229 -31.82 -11.41 1.63
C SER A 229 -31.06 -10.86 0.43
N LYS A 230 -30.52 -11.81 -0.35
CA LYS A 230 -29.93 -11.70 -1.69
C LYS A 230 -30.26 -10.40 -2.45
N VAL A 231 -29.22 -9.61 -2.73
CA VAL A 231 -29.10 -8.90 -4.00
C VAL A 231 -27.71 -9.21 -4.56
N ASN A 232 -27.70 -9.93 -5.68
CA ASN A 232 -26.53 -10.21 -6.55
C ASN A 232 -25.45 -11.18 -6.02
N GLY A 233 -25.81 -12.47 -5.93
CA GLY A 233 -24.98 -13.56 -6.49
C GLY A 233 -23.58 -13.86 -5.91
N ALA A 234 -23.16 -13.24 -4.81
CA ALA A 234 -21.93 -13.60 -4.08
C ALA A 234 -22.27 -14.16 -2.68
N SER A 235 -21.46 -15.10 -2.23
CA SER A 235 -21.61 -16.04 -1.10
C SER A 235 -22.20 -15.50 0.22
N GLU A 236 -22.87 -16.41 0.94
CA GLU A 236 -23.48 -16.22 2.26
C GLU A 236 -22.53 -15.58 3.30
N GLY A 237 -22.72 -14.28 3.54
CA GLY A 237 -22.17 -13.54 4.67
C GLY A 237 -23.19 -12.51 5.11
N LYS A 238 -23.43 -12.39 6.42
CA LYS A 238 -24.30 -11.34 6.99
C LYS A 238 -23.72 -9.97 6.62
N SER A 239 -24.32 -9.22 5.69
CA SER A 239 -23.84 -7.87 5.37
C SER A 239 -24.39 -6.87 6.40
N SER A 240 -23.52 -6.16 7.10
CA SER A 240 -23.88 -4.93 7.80
C SER A 240 -24.42 -3.91 6.80
N GLU A 241 -25.30 -3.02 7.27
CA GLU A 241 -25.59 -1.79 6.53
C GLU A 241 -24.28 -1.00 6.31
N HIS A 242 -24.07 -0.45 5.12
CA HIS A 242 -22.91 0.38 4.78
C HIS A 242 -23.37 1.72 4.18
N PRO A 243 -22.61 2.81 4.39
CA PRO A 243 -22.89 4.06 3.70
C PRO A 243 -22.67 3.92 2.20
N ASP A 244 -23.41 4.71 1.41
CA ASP A 244 -23.08 4.92 0.00
C ASP A 244 -21.67 5.50 -0.09
N HIS A 245 -20.78 4.87 -0.86
CA HIS A 245 -19.40 5.32 -0.98
C HIS A 245 -18.99 5.43 -2.45
N VAL A 246 -18.71 6.65 -2.89
CA VAL A 246 -18.33 6.96 -4.28
C VAL A 246 -16.93 7.55 -4.32
N VAL A 247 -16.07 6.99 -5.17
CA VAL A 247 -14.70 7.49 -5.40
C VAL A 247 -14.54 7.86 -6.87
N VAL A 248 -14.08 9.08 -7.15
CA VAL A 248 -13.81 9.54 -8.52
C VAL A 248 -12.40 10.12 -8.59
N ILE A 249 -11.69 9.79 -9.67
CA ILE A 249 -10.40 10.39 -10.03
C ILE A 249 -10.47 10.81 -11.50
N LYS A 250 -10.07 12.06 -11.79
CA LYS A 250 -10.00 12.59 -13.16
C LYS A 250 -8.63 13.19 -13.45
N TYR A 251 -8.17 13.00 -14.67
CA TYR A 251 -6.95 13.64 -15.16
C TYR A 251 -7.26 15.05 -15.65
N VAL A 252 -6.61 16.05 -15.05
CA VAL A 252 -6.75 17.47 -15.40
C VAL A 252 -5.35 18.07 -15.47
N PRO A 253 -4.71 18.14 -16.66
CA PRO A 253 -3.30 18.52 -16.81
C PRO A 253 -2.92 19.84 -16.13
N ALA A 254 -3.82 20.83 -16.17
CA ALA A 254 -3.54 22.19 -15.72
C ALA A 254 -3.20 22.32 -14.23
N VAL A 255 -3.58 21.35 -13.37
CA VAL A 255 -3.27 21.41 -11.94
C VAL A 255 -1.94 20.74 -11.58
N GLY A 256 -1.26 20.10 -12.54
CA GLY A 256 0.04 19.44 -12.29
C GLY A 256 0.00 18.47 -11.11
N ASP A 257 0.98 18.55 -10.21
CA ASP A 257 1.06 17.75 -8.98
C ASP A 257 0.09 18.20 -7.86
N SER A 258 -0.48 19.40 -8.00
CA SER A 258 -1.40 20.02 -7.03
C SER A 258 -2.80 19.42 -7.12
N LYS A 259 -2.92 18.17 -6.69
CA LYS A 259 -4.15 17.40 -6.64
C LYS A 259 -5.22 18.14 -5.83
N ARG A 260 -6.43 18.19 -6.36
CA ARG A 260 -7.62 18.71 -5.65
C ARG A 260 -8.49 17.57 -5.21
N ALA A 261 -8.85 17.55 -3.94
CA ALA A 261 -9.74 16.57 -3.33
C ALA A 261 -10.99 17.28 -2.81
N LEU A 262 -12.15 16.79 -3.20
CA LEU A 262 -13.45 17.30 -2.77
C LEU A 262 -14.22 16.14 -2.16
N ASP A 263 -14.61 16.28 -0.90
CA ASP A 263 -15.31 15.23 -0.18
C ASP A 263 -16.59 15.78 0.42
N GLU A 264 -17.67 15.00 0.37
CA GLU A 264 -18.91 15.30 1.08
C GLU A 264 -19.31 14.10 1.95
N TYR A 265 -19.52 14.36 3.24
CA TYR A 265 -20.02 13.41 4.22
C TYR A 265 -21.43 13.82 4.59
N TYR A 266 -22.40 12.98 4.23
CA TYR A 266 -23.80 13.15 4.57
C TYR A 266 -24.18 12.12 5.63
N SER A 267 -24.61 12.60 6.80
CA SER A 267 -24.84 11.76 7.98
C SER A 267 -26.22 11.96 8.58
N GLU A 268 -26.71 10.93 9.25
CA GLU A 268 -27.86 10.98 10.15
C GLU A 268 -27.43 11.29 11.58
N ILE A 269 -28.21 12.15 12.24
CA ILE A 269 -28.05 12.54 13.64
C ILE A 269 -29.38 12.41 14.39
N PHE A 270 -29.41 12.85 15.65
CA PHE A 270 -30.55 12.73 16.55
C PHE A 270 -31.89 13.17 15.91
N MET A 271 -32.95 12.41 16.19
CA MET A 271 -34.34 12.68 15.74
C MET A 271 -34.51 12.81 14.21
N GLY A 272 -33.72 12.04 13.44
CA GLY A 272 -33.79 12.04 11.97
C GLY A 272 -33.16 13.29 11.33
N GLY A 273 -32.45 14.11 12.11
CA GLY A 273 -31.70 15.25 11.60
C GLY A 273 -30.58 14.80 10.66
N ARG A 274 -30.07 15.76 9.87
CA ARG A 274 -28.99 15.54 8.92
C ARG A 274 -27.81 16.43 9.23
N ASN A 275 -26.61 15.88 9.07
CA ASN A 275 -25.35 16.62 9.10
C ASN A 275 -24.65 16.48 7.75
N THR A 276 -24.13 17.57 7.22
CA THR A 276 -23.38 17.59 5.97
C THR A 276 -22.05 18.29 6.19
N ILE A 277 -20.96 17.62 5.84
CA ILE A 277 -19.60 18.16 5.88
C ILE A 277 -19.06 18.12 4.47
N SER A 278 -18.82 19.29 3.88
CA SER A 278 -18.13 19.42 2.59
C SER A 278 -16.70 19.88 2.84
N LEU A 279 -15.72 19.17 2.29
CA LEU A 279 -14.30 19.45 2.42
C LEU A 279 -13.70 19.72 1.05
N TYR A 280 -12.85 20.75 0.99
CA TYR A 280 -11.98 21.02 -0.16
C TYR A 280 -10.54 21.00 0.31
N ASN A 281 -9.73 20.13 -0.28
CA ASN A 281 -8.33 19.96 0.08
C ASN A 281 -7.43 20.11 -1.16
N THR A 282 -6.46 21.00 -1.07
CA THR A 282 -5.37 21.12 -2.05
C THR A 282 -4.18 20.33 -1.53
N CYS A 283 -3.82 19.29 -2.28
CA CYS A 283 -2.78 18.34 -1.92
C CYS A 283 -1.65 18.44 -2.95
N GLU A 284 -0.51 19.01 -2.56
CA GLU A 284 0.74 18.82 -3.31
C GLU A 284 1.16 17.36 -3.11
N ASP A 285 0.74 16.49 -4.02
CA ASP A 285 0.66 15.05 -3.75
C ASP A 285 2.05 14.44 -3.53
N SER A 286 3.04 14.87 -4.31
CA SER A 286 4.43 14.45 -4.14
C SER A 286 5.04 14.95 -2.83
N LEU A 287 4.70 16.17 -2.39
CA LEU A 287 5.19 16.72 -1.12
C LEU A 287 4.54 16.04 0.09
N LEU A 288 3.33 15.52 -0.04
CA LEU A 288 2.69 14.70 0.99
C LEU A 288 3.19 13.24 0.97
N ALA A 289 3.48 12.68 -0.20
CA ALA A 289 3.91 11.29 -0.35
C ALA A 289 5.39 11.08 0.02
N SER A 290 6.28 12.02 -0.34
CA SER A 290 7.73 11.85 -0.14
C SER A 290 8.14 11.64 1.33
N PRO A 291 7.58 12.37 2.31
CA PRO A 291 7.85 12.10 3.72
C PRO A 291 7.35 10.72 4.18
N LEU A 292 6.23 10.22 3.62
CA LEU A 292 5.75 8.88 3.95
C LEU A 292 6.68 7.79 3.44
N ILE A 293 7.32 7.99 2.28
CA ILE A 293 8.36 7.08 1.77
C ILE A 293 9.52 7.02 2.76
N ILE A 294 9.95 8.18 3.28
CA ILE A 294 11.01 8.26 4.30
C ILE A 294 10.59 7.50 5.56
N ASP A 295 9.39 7.78 6.10
CA ASP A 295 8.88 7.11 7.30
C ASP A 295 8.79 5.58 7.13
N LEU A 296 8.26 5.13 5.98
CA LEU A 296 8.15 3.71 5.65
C LEU A 296 9.52 3.02 5.66
N VAL A 297 10.52 3.61 5.00
CA VAL A 297 11.88 3.06 4.96
C VAL A 297 12.52 3.04 6.35
N LEU A 298 12.40 4.14 7.11
CA LEU A 298 12.98 4.24 8.45
C LEU A 298 12.34 3.26 9.44
N ILE A 299 11.01 3.16 9.44
CA ILE A 299 10.30 2.24 10.33
C ILE A 299 10.57 0.79 9.93
N THR A 300 10.57 0.46 8.64
CA THR A 300 10.94 -0.89 8.20
C THR A 300 12.35 -1.26 8.62
N GLU A 301 13.34 -0.35 8.47
CA GLU A 301 14.70 -0.59 8.98
C GLU A 301 14.69 -0.82 10.49
N LEU A 302 14.02 0.03 11.26
CA LEU A 302 13.94 -0.11 12.70
C LEU A 302 13.36 -1.48 13.09
N MET A 303 12.28 -1.91 12.45
CA MET A 303 11.65 -3.21 12.71
C MET A 303 12.58 -4.38 12.45
N THR A 304 13.52 -4.29 11.49
CA THR A 304 14.57 -5.33 11.30
C THR A 304 15.54 -5.48 12.46
N ARG A 305 15.56 -4.53 13.40
CA ARG A 305 16.38 -4.59 14.62
C ARG A 305 15.60 -5.03 15.85
N ILE A 306 14.27 -5.06 15.79
CA ILE A 306 13.44 -5.41 16.93
C ILE A 306 13.14 -6.91 16.89
N THR A 307 13.47 -7.58 17.98
CA THR A 307 13.11 -8.98 18.22
C THR A 307 12.46 -9.10 19.59
N TYR A 308 11.61 -10.11 19.76
CA TYR A 308 10.95 -10.38 21.03
C TYR A 308 11.02 -11.86 21.34
N ARG A 309 10.82 -12.22 22.61
CA ARG A 309 10.67 -13.61 23.05
C ARG A 309 9.30 -13.78 23.68
N VAL A 310 8.65 -14.91 23.41
CA VAL A 310 7.40 -15.27 24.08
C VAL A 310 7.78 -16.05 25.34
N VAL A 311 7.41 -15.52 26.51
CA VAL A 311 7.62 -16.19 27.80
C VAL A 311 6.29 -16.82 28.23
N PRO A 312 6.17 -18.15 28.34
CA PRO A 312 4.95 -18.80 28.81
C PRO A 312 4.66 -18.40 30.26
N GLU A 313 3.44 -17.91 30.54
CA GLU A 313 3.06 -17.39 31.87
C GLU A 313 3.05 -18.44 32.99
N ALA A 314 2.99 -19.75 32.68
CA ALA A 314 2.62 -20.78 33.66
C ALA A 314 3.67 -21.86 33.98
N THR A 315 4.81 -21.94 33.29
CA THR A 315 5.70 -23.13 33.43
C THR A 315 7.20 -22.88 33.43
N ALA A 316 7.69 -21.70 33.04
CA ALA A 316 9.13 -21.51 32.86
C ALA A 316 9.82 -21.11 34.19
N ASN A 317 10.64 -22.00 34.73
CA ASN A 317 11.66 -21.63 35.71
C ASN A 317 12.61 -20.57 35.08
N ALA A 318 13.29 -19.74 35.90
CA ALA A 318 14.08 -18.60 35.42
C ALA A 318 15.13 -18.96 34.35
N GLN A 319 15.53 -20.24 34.31
CA GLN A 319 16.48 -20.81 33.38
C GLN A 319 15.87 -21.08 31.99
N GLU A 320 14.64 -21.63 31.92
CA GLU A 320 13.90 -21.77 30.65
C GLU A 320 13.54 -20.42 30.02
N GLN A 321 13.26 -19.41 30.86
CA GLN A 321 13.03 -18.04 30.40
C GLN A 321 14.29 -17.43 29.78
N ALA A 322 15.47 -17.69 30.37
CA ALA A 322 16.76 -17.20 29.86
C ALA A 322 17.16 -17.87 28.54
N THR A 323 16.70 -19.09 28.26
CA THR A 323 17.01 -19.84 27.03
C THR A 323 16.02 -19.63 25.88
N ALA A 324 14.91 -18.91 26.10
CA ALA A 324 13.92 -18.65 25.06
C ALA A 324 14.51 -17.83 23.90
N LYS A 325 14.42 -18.36 22.68
CA LYS A 325 14.99 -17.73 21.47
C LYS A 325 14.21 -16.46 21.12
N PHE A 326 14.94 -15.40 20.80
CA PHE A 326 14.37 -14.20 20.21
C PHE A 326 13.90 -14.47 18.78
N SER A 327 12.70 -13.98 18.48
CA SER A 327 12.06 -14.07 17.18
C SER A 327 11.81 -12.67 16.62
N PRO A 328 11.92 -12.49 15.30
CA PRO A 328 11.48 -11.27 14.64
C PRO A 328 9.95 -11.15 14.68
N PHE A 329 9.43 -9.97 14.33
CA PHE A 329 8.01 -9.80 13.99
C PHE A 329 7.61 -10.66 12.78
N HIS A 330 6.31 -10.84 12.58
CA HIS A 330 5.74 -11.47 11.39
C HIS A 330 6.22 -10.76 10.10
N SER A 331 6.43 -11.51 9.01
CA SER A 331 6.93 -10.97 7.73
C SER A 331 6.06 -9.84 7.17
N VAL A 332 4.75 -9.90 7.38
CA VAL A 332 3.83 -8.79 7.06
C VAL A 332 3.87 -7.72 8.16
N LEU A 333 4.47 -6.57 7.87
CA LEU A 333 4.62 -5.45 8.82
C LEU A 333 3.39 -4.55 8.87
N SER A 334 2.32 -5.01 9.52
CA SER A 334 1.10 -4.22 9.72
C SER A 334 1.32 -2.95 10.56
N ILE A 335 2.43 -2.80 11.29
CA ILE A 335 2.80 -1.54 11.96
C ILE A 335 2.92 -0.37 10.98
N LEU A 336 3.17 -0.64 9.69
CA LEU A 336 3.26 0.35 8.63
C LEU A 336 1.89 0.93 8.19
N SER A 337 0.78 0.40 8.73
CA SER A 337 -0.58 0.78 8.33
C SER A 337 -0.87 2.29 8.42
N TYR A 338 -0.20 3.02 9.30
CA TYR A 338 -0.36 4.48 9.44
C TYR A 338 -0.06 5.24 8.13
N MET A 339 0.85 4.72 7.30
CA MET A 339 1.29 5.35 6.05
C MET A 339 0.61 4.76 4.81
N LEU A 340 -0.28 3.76 4.97
CA LEU A 340 -0.81 2.94 3.87
C LEU A 340 -2.35 2.95 3.87
N LYS A 341 -2.97 2.95 2.68
CA LYS A 341 -4.43 3.10 2.49
C LYS A 341 -5.16 1.78 2.67
N ALA A 342 -4.59 0.70 2.12
CA ALA A 342 -5.13 -0.65 2.19
C ALA A 342 -4.11 -1.54 2.89
N PRO A 343 -4.04 -1.52 4.23
CA PRO A 343 -2.96 -2.18 4.93
C PRO A 343 -2.97 -3.70 4.72
N LEU A 344 -1.82 -4.24 4.31
CA LEU A 344 -1.55 -5.66 4.33
C LEU A 344 -1.39 -6.10 5.79
N VAL A 345 -2.10 -7.16 6.17
CA VAL A 345 -2.08 -7.72 7.51
C VAL A 345 -1.77 -9.22 7.46
N PRO A 346 -1.21 -9.80 8.54
CA PRO A 346 -1.05 -11.25 8.64
C PRO A 346 -2.37 -11.99 8.37
N ARG A 347 -2.29 -13.20 7.83
CA ARG A 347 -3.49 -14.00 7.51
C ARG A 347 -4.37 -14.16 8.74
N ASN A 348 -5.69 -14.05 8.54
CA ASN A 348 -6.70 -14.18 9.60
C ASN A 348 -6.60 -13.13 10.72
N THR A 349 -5.97 -11.98 10.46
CA THR A 349 -6.00 -10.83 11.37
C THR A 349 -6.83 -9.69 10.78
N PRO A 350 -7.51 -8.89 11.61
CA PRO A 350 -8.37 -7.82 11.12
C PRO A 350 -7.55 -6.65 10.57
N VAL A 351 -8.08 -5.99 9.54
CA VAL A 351 -7.56 -4.69 9.07
C VAL A 351 -8.11 -3.60 9.98
N VAL A 352 -7.26 -2.62 10.34
CA VAL A 352 -7.65 -1.43 11.08
C VAL A 352 -7.24 -0.22 10.27
N ASN A 353 -8.18 0.64 9.86
CA ASN A 353 -7.91 1.82 9.05
C ASN A 353 -7.90 3.13 9.83
N ALA A 354 -8.49 3.14 11.03
CA ALA A 354 -8.51 4.31 11.91
C ALA A 354 -7.10 4.83 12.20
N LEU A 355 -6.83 6.05 11.73
CA LEU A 355 -5.48 6.62 11.71
C LEU A 355 -4.91 6.80 13.13
N SER A 356 -5.77 7.23 14.05
CA SER A 356 -5.44 7.42 15.48
C SER A 356 -4.98 6.10 16.10
N LYS A 357 -5.74 5.01 15.91
CA LYS A 357 -5.43 3.68 16.43
C LYS A 357 -4.14 3.12 15.84
N GLN A 358 -3.91 3.30 14.53
CA GLN A 358 -2.66 2.90 13.87
C GLN A 358 -1.44 3.63 14.46
N ARG A 359 -1.55 4.94 14.69
CA ARG A 359 -0.48 5.73 15.32
C ARG A 359 -0.23 5.28 16.77
N THR A 360 -1.29 5.12 17.55
CA THR A 360 -1.19 4.66 18.95
C THR A 360 -0.56 3.27 19.05
N ALA A 361 -0.89 2.35 18.13
CA ALA A 361 -0.27 1.03 18.09
C ALA A 361 1.26 1.14 17.90
N MET A 362 1.69 1.95 16.95
CA MET A 362 3.12 2.21 16.70
C MET A 362 3.80 2.87 17.91
N GLU A 363 3.19 3.90 18.51
CA GLU A 363 3.72 4.54 19.71
C GLU A 363 3.87 3.56 20.89
N ASN A 364 2.87 2.70 21.11
CA ASN A 364 2.90 1.74 22.21
C ASN A 364 3.97 0.67 21.99
N VAL A 365 4.17 0.19 20.76
CA VAL A 365 5.27 -0.74 20.44
C VAL A 365 6.62 -0.08 20.73
N PHE A 366 6.84 1.15 20.27
CA PHE A 366 8.12 1.83 20.47
C PHE A 366 8.37 2.27 21.91
N ARG A 367 7.32 2.50 22.71
CA ARG A 367 7.45 2.73 24.16
C ARG A 367 7.78 1.48 24.94
N ALA A 368 7.47 0.30 24.40
CA ALA A 368 7.74 -0.98 25.04
C ALA A 368 9.17 -1.50 24.76
N CYS A 369 9.77 -1.07 23.64
CA CYS A 369 11.19 -1.28 23.34
C CYS A 369 12.07 -0.30 24.14
#